data_AF-A0A226SC35-F1
#
_entry.id   AF-A0A226SC35-F1
#
_cell.length_a   1.000
_cell.length_b   1.000
_cell.length_c   1.000
_cell.angle_alpha   90.00
_cell.angle_beta   90.00
_cell.angle_gamma   90.00
#
_symmetry.space_group_name_H-M   'P 1'
#
loop_
_entity.id
_entity.type
_entity.pdbx_description
1 polymer ?
#
loop_
_entity_poly.entity_id
_entity_poly.type
_entity_poly.pdbx_seq_one_letter_code
_entity_poly.pdbx_strand_id
1 'polypeptide(L)' 'MDYEEKILEREQDAREEGLIKGREEGKEEGFKEGIVYGIHNLITIMRDYGENNQRILQRLKQKYGSDFTDEQLENFLKQN' A
#
# COMPACT_ATOMS: atom_id res chain seq x y z
N MET A 1 42.79 8.38 12.85
CA MET A 1 41.58 8.79 12.12
C MET A 1 41.45 10.30 12.24
N ASP A 2 41.68 10.99 11.14
CA ASP A 2 41.62 12.47 11.06
C ASP A 2 40.15 12.94 11.16
N TYR A 3 39.91 14.19 11.54
CA TYR A 3 38.56 14.75 11.63
C TYR A 3 37.83 14.74 10.28
N GLU A 4 38.54 14.96 9.18
CA GLU A 4 37.98 14.91 7.83
C GLU A 4 37.49 13.50 7.46
N GLU A 5 38.25 12.47 7.86
CA GLU A 5 37.90 11.06 7.64
C GLU A 5 36.60 10.70 8.36
N LYS A 6 36.41 11.16 9.61
CA LYS A 6 35.17 10.96 10.38
C LYS A 6 33.95 11.67 9.79
N ILE A 7 34.15 12.82 9.16
CA ILE A 7 33.04 13.55 8.49
C ILE A 7 32.63 12.76 7.25
N LEU A 8 33.61 12.31 6.46
CA LEU A 8 33.36 11.54 5.24
C LEU A 8 32.64 10.22 5.54
N GLU A 9 33.05 9.50 6.59
CA GLU A 9 32.36 8.27 7.05
C GLU A 9 30.89 8.56 7.39
N ARG A 10 30.61 9.61 8.16
CA ARG A 10 29.23 9.99 8.53
C ARG A 10 28.38 10.37 7.33
N GLU A 11 28.95 11.05 6.34
CA GLU A 11 28.23 11.39 5.10
C GLU A 11 27.89 10.15 4.27
N GLN A 12 28.79 9.16 4.24
CA GLN A 12 28.55 7.88 3.58
C GLN A 12 27.46 7.08 4.30
N ASP A 13 27.53 6.98 5.64
CA ASP A 13 26.53 6.31 6.45
C ASP A 13 25.14 6.95 6.24
N ALA A 14 25.05 8.28 6.33
CA ALA A 14 23.79 9.00 6.13
C ALA A 14 23.21 8.79 4.72
N ARG A 15 24.07 8.68 3.70
CA ARG A 15 23.65 8.40 2.32
C ARG A 15 23.13 6.98 2.19
N GLU A 16 23.81 6.00 2.79
CA GLU A 16 23.38 4.60 2.76
C GLU A 16 22.04 4.42 3.50
N GLU A 17 21.91 4.98 4.70
CA GLU A 17 20.65 5.00 5.45
C GLU A 17 19.52 5.64 4.63
N GLY A 18 19.78 6.77 3.98
CA GLY A 18 18.81 7.45 3.12
C GLY A 18 18.34 6.58 1.95
N LEU A 19 19.26 5.84 1.32
CA LEU A 19 18.92 4.92 0.22
C LEU A 19 18.12 3.71 0.70
N ILE A 20 18.47 3.13 1.86
CA ILE A 20 17.74 2.01 2.46
C ILE A 20 16.32 2.46 2.78
N LYS A 21 16.18 3.56 3.51
CA LYS A 21 14.89 4.10 3.93
C LYS A 21 14.01 4.43 2.72
N GLY A 22 14.54 5.14 1.73
CA GLY A 22 13.80 5.47 0.52
C GLY A 22 13.32 4.23 -0.26
N ARG A 23 14.12 3.16 -0.27
CA ARG A 23 13.72 1.89 -0.89
C ARG A 23 12.62 1.18 -0.10
N GLU A 24 12.67 1.21 1.23
CA GLU A 24 11.64 0.62 2.08
C GLU A 24 10.32 1.37 1.96
N GLU A 25 10.35 2.70 2.04
CA GLU A 25 9.17 3.56 1.85
C GLU A 25 8.54 3.33 0.47
N GLY A 26 9.34 3.33 -0.59
CA GLY A 26 8.83 3.09 -1.95
C GLY A 26 8.22 1.70 -2.15
N LYS A 27 8.74 0.66 -1.46
CA LYS A 27 8.12 -0.68 -1.49
C LYS A 27 6.79 -0.68 -0.74
N GLU A 28 6.72 -0.01 0.40
CA GLU A 28 5.49 0.06 1.21
C GLU A 28 4.39 0.82 0.46
N GLU A 29 4.71 1.96 -0.15
CA GLU A 29 3.79 2.74 -0.97
C GLU A 29 3.29 1.93 -2.18
N GLY A 30 4.21 1.35 -2.95
CA GLY A 30 3.83 0.54 -4.12
C GLY A 30 2.98 -0.68 -3.76
N PHE A 31 3.22 -1.29 -2.60
CA PHE A 31 2.39 -2.39 -2.10
C PHE A 31 0.97 -1.91 -1.77
N LYS A 32 0.83 -0.78 -1.07
CA LYS A 32 -0.49 -0.18 -0.74
C LYS A 32 -1.26 0.19 -2.00
N GLU A 33 -0.63 0.85 -2.97
CA GLU A 33 -1.26 1.19 -4.25
C GLU A 33 -1.71 -0.07 -5.02
N GLY A 34 -0.87 -1.10 -5.04
CA GLY A 34 -1.20 -2.38 -5.68
C GLY A 34 -2.41 -3.06 -5.07
N ILE A 35 -2.54 -3.04 -3.74
CA ILE A 35 -3.72 -3.57 -3.04
C ILE A 35 -4.98 -2.78 -3.42
N VAL A 36 -4.93 -1.45 -3.36
CA VAL A 36 -6.09 -0.59 -3.71
C VAL A 36 -6.52 -0.83 -5.15
N TYR A 37 -5.58 -0.87 -6.08
CA TYR A 37 -5.87 -1.21 -7.48
C TYR A 37 -6.51 -2.60 -7.62
N GLY A 38 -5.98 -3.59 -6.90
CA GLY A 38 -6.55 -4.95 -6.87
C GLY A 38 -7.97 -5.01 -6.31
N ILE A 39 -8.30 -4.18 -5.32
CA ILE A 39 -9.66 -4.03 -4.78
C ILE A 39 -10.60 -3.46 -5.84
N HIS A 40 -10.22 -2.38 -6.52
CA HIS A 40 -11.05 -1.79 -7.57
C HIS A 40 -11.30 -2.77 -8.73
N ASN A 41 -10.27 -3.49 -9.18
CA ASN A 41 -10.44 -4.52 -10.21
C ASN A 41 -11.38 -5.65 -9.79
N LEU A 42 -11.28 -6.11 -8.54
CA LEU A 42 -12.21 -7.12 -8.01
C LEU A 42 -13.65 -6.60 -8.02
N ILE A 43 -13.88 -5.36 -7.58
CA ILE A 43 -15.21 -4.74 -7.58
C ILE A 43 -15.77 -4.68 -9.01
N THR A 44 -14.97 -4.20 -9.97
CA THR A 44 -15.36 -4.12 -11.38
C THR A 44 -15.76 -5.48 -11.93
N ILE A 45 -14.90 -6.49 -11.77
CA ILE A 45 -15.18 -7.86 -12.22
C ILE A 45 -16.46 -8.39 -11.60
N MET A 46 -16.66 -8.23 -10.29
CA MET A 46 -17.86 -8.72 -9.62
C MET A 46 -19.14 -8.03 -10.14
N ARG A 47 -19.08 -6.72 -10.41
CA ARG A 47 -20.19 -5.97 -11.02
C ARG A 47 -20.48 -6.44 -12.45
N ASP A 48 -19.45 -6.72 -13.24
CA ASP A 48 -19.61 -7.24 -14.60
C ASP A 48 -20.34 -8.60 -14.60
N TYR A 49 -20.15 -9.40 -13.56
CA TYR A 49 -20.88 -10.66 -13.33
C TYR A 49 -22.25 -10.47 -12.64
N GLY A 50 -22.69 -9.23 -12.40
CA GLY A 50 -24.00 -8.91 -11.83
C GLY A 50 -24.10 -9.03 -10.31
N GLU A 51 -22.98 -9.10 -9.59
CA GLU A 51 -23.01 -9.10 -8.12
C GLU A 51 -23.39 -7.73 -7.57
N ASN A 52 -24.16 -7.73 -6.48
CA ASN A 52 -24.59 -6.50 -5.82
C ASN A 52 -23.56 -6.01 -4.78
N ASN A 53 -23.64 -4.73 -4.44
CA ASN A 53 -22.70 -4.10 -3.49
C ASN A 53 -22.67 -4.79 -2.11
N GLN A 54 -23.77 -5.39 -1.64
CA GLN A 54 -23.78 -6.09 -0.34
C GLN A 54 -22.90 -7.35 -0.38
N ARG A 55 -23.00 -8.15 -1.44
CA ARG A 55 -22.17 -9.35 -1.63
C ARG A 55 -20.71 -9.00 -1.90
N ILE A 56 -20.47 -7.95 -2.68
CA ILE A 56 -19.11 -7.44 -2.93
C ILE A 56 -18.49 -6.98 -1.59
N LEU A 57 -19.22 -6.21 -0.78
CA LEU A 57 -18.75 -5.78 0.54
C LEU A 57 -18.39 -6.97 1.44
N GLN A 58 -19.24 -8.00 1.51
CA GLN A 58 -18.91 -9.22 2.26
C GLN A 58 -17.62 -9.88 1.78
N ARG A 59 -17.41 -9.96 0.45
CA ARG A 59 -16.18 -10.51 -0.13
C ARG A 59 -14.95 -9.67 0.24
N LEU A 60 -15.09 -8.35 0.21
CA LEU A 60 -14.03 -7.42 0.61
C LEU A 60 -13.68 -7.59 2.09
N LYS A 61 -14.67 -7.67 2.98
CA LYS A 61 -14.45 -7.90 4.43
C LYS A 61 -13.74 -9.22 4.68
N GLN A 62 -14.12 -10.29 3.97
CA GLN A 62 -13.48 -11.60 4.10
C GLN A 62 -12.02 -11.60 3.65
N LYS A 63 -11.70 -10.87 2.58
CA LYS A 63 -10.35 -10.91 1.98
C LYS A 63 -9.40 -9.85 2.54
N TYR A 64 -9.92 -8.68 2.93
CA TYR A 64 -9.14 -7.49 3.25
C TYR A 64 -9.51 -6.86 4.60
N GLY A 65 -10.39 -7.50 5.40
CA GLY A 65 -10.80 -6.96 6.70
C GLY A 65 -9.70 -6.93 7.77
N SER A 66 -8.57 -7.59 7.54
CA SER A 66 -7.35 -7.43 8.37
C SER A 66 -6.61 -6.13 8.08
N ASP A 67 -6.73 -5.62 6.86
CA ASP A 67 -5.91 -4.51 6.35
C ASP A 67 -6.72 -3.19 6.25
N PHE A 68 -8.05 -3.28 6.16
CA PHE A 68 -8.95 -2.14 6.01
C PHE A 68 -10.13 -2.24 6.96
N THR A 69 -10.59 -1.08 7.42
CA THR A 69 -11.82 -0.98 8.20
C THR A 69 -13.05 -1.19 7.32
N ASP A 70 -14.17 -1.58 7.94
CA ASP A 70 -15.46 -1.69 7.25
C ASP A 70 -15.82 -0.41 6.46
N GLU A 71 -15.56 0.77 7.04
CA GLU A 71 -15.80 2.07 6.40
C GLU A 71 -14.92 2.28 5.15
N GLN A 72 -13.64 1.93 5.21
CA GLN A 72 -12.74 2.00 4.05
C GLN A 72 -13.21 1.06 2.93
N LEU A 73 -13.61 -0.15 3.29
CA LEU A 73 -14.14 -1.14 2.34
C LEU A 73 -15.45 -0.69 1.69
N GLU A 74 -16.33 -0.04 2.45
CA GLU A 74 -17.55 0.59 1.91
C GLU A 74 -17.23 1.75 0.97
N ASN A 75 -16.20 2.55 1.26
CA ASN A 75 -15.81 3.67 0.43
C ASN A 75 -15.28 3.24 -0.94
N PHE A 76 -14.57 2.10 -1.04
CA PHE A 76 -14.16 1.55 -2.34
C PHE A 76 -15.36 1.23 -3.26
N LEU A 77 -16.52 0.88 -2.70
CA LEU A 77 -17.73 0.62 -3.49
C LEU A 77 -18.40 1.90 -4.01
N LYS A 78 -18.17 3.04 -3.37
CA LYS A 78 -18.74 4.34 -3.77
C LYS A 78 -17.93 5.03 -4.86
N GLN A 79 -16.65 4.68 -4.99
CA GLN A 79 -15.68 5.34 -5.88
C GLN A 79 -15.65 4.78 -7.30
N ASN A 80 -16.48 3.79 -7.62
CA ASN A 80 -16.61 3.18 -8.96
C ASN A 80 -18.04 3.34 -9.49
#